data_AF-A0A933ZMN4-F1
#
_entry.id   AF-A0A933ZMN4-F1
#
_cell.length_a   1.000
_cell.length_b   1.000
_cell.length_c   1.000
_cell.angle_alpha   90.00
_cell.angle_beta   90.00
_cell.angle_gamma   90.00
#
_symmetry.space_group_name_H-M   'P 1'
#
loop_
_entity.id
_entity.type
_entity.pdbx_description
1 polymer ?
#
loop_
_entity_poly.entity_id
_entity_poly.type
_entity_poly.pdbx_seq_one_letter_code
_entity_poly.pdbx_strand_id
1 'polypeptide(L)'
;MRGLLATLVVLAHGAAYAAPRVAIYPLRSVGTSPEAMQQLEAALRIELQRAQALEIAEGPVPAKLRDCKAETPCLLEYGRTLGAQEVLSGEVRALPDSYSVTLRVLDVATGKETGKTAGSYNRDVEEMVWAARAHVARLKAPHRYAGQLVIEAKGATATVNDSAIKSGVPLVLRPGLHEVRVKSGKNSVQAWIEVRFEQTATVRLSGEPAQAAATYTPWVAPERVEFAQVPAPRNPPEDIDLLAPLVPPTEHRPVPAAVGGQPGWPKWPGIVAILGGLALAGGGVYELVHASALESEVKSLRGPTNEIPTDRRAEARTKLDEMNAARTIGVALSSVGGALVVGGSAYLFFAPSAGGAQVAVGGSF
;
A
#
# COMPACT_ATOMS: atom_id res chain seq x y z
N MET A 1 23.02 -40.72 -62.50
CA MET A 1 22.08 -39.63 -62.13
C MET A 1 22.26 -39.34 -60.65
N ARG A 2 22.97 -38.26 -60.31
CA ARG A 2 23.23 -37.81 -58.93
C ARG A 2 22.11 -36.84 -58.54
N GLY A 3 21.21 -37.27 -57.65
CA GLY A 3 20.14 -36.43 -57.12
C GLY A 3 20.66 -35.55 -55.98
N LEU A 4 20.64 -34.24 -56.19
CA LEU A 4 20.94 -33.23 -55.18
C LEU A 4 19.75 -33.11 -54.22
N LEU A 5 19.96 -33.44 -52.95
CA LEU A 5 19.05 -33.09 -51.86
C LEU A 5 19.40 -31.67 -51.39
N ALA A 6 18.52 -30.71 -51.69
CA ALA A 6 18.61 -29.35 -51.17
C ALA A 6 17.83 -29.28 -49.83
N THR A 7 18.57 -29.23 -48.72
CA THR A 7 18.00 -29.02 -47.39
C THR A 7 17.69 -27.53 -47.21
N LEU A 8 16.40 -27.18 -47.22
CA LEU A 8 15.91 -25.83 -46.93
C LEU A 8 15.94 -25.62 -45.41
N VAL A 9 16.89 -24.84 -44.90
CA VAL A 9 16.91 -24.40 -43.50
C VAL A 9 16.05 -23.14 -43.38
N VAL A 10 14.84 -23.28 -42.83
CA VAL A 10 13.98 -22.14 -42.48
C VAL A 10 14.45 -21.59 -41.13
N LEU A 11 15.23 -20.50 -41.16
CA LEU A 11 15.54 -19.70 -39.98
C LEU A 11 14.30 -18.90 -39.58
N ALA A 12 13.48 -19.49 -38.71
CA ALA A 12 12.41 -18.77 -38.01
C ALA A 12 13.04 -17.73 -37.08
N HIS A 13 13.16 -16.49 -37.56
CA HIS A 13 13.47 -15.35 -36.70
C HIS A 13 12.23 -15.09 -35.85
N GLY A 14 12.23 -15.64 -34.63
CA GLY A 14 11.30 -15.19 -33.61
C GLY A 14 11.58 -13.71 -33.36
N ALA A 15 10.71 -12.83 -33.87
CA ALA A 15 10.71 -11.43 -33.46
C ALA A 15 10.41 -11.45 -31.96
N ALA A 16 11.46 -11.27 -31.14
CA ALA A 16 11.29 -10.95 -29.74
C ALA A 16 10.46 -9.66 -29.71
N TYR A 17 9.18 -9.79 -29.35
CA TYR A 17 8.31 -8.65 -29.13
C TYR A 17 8.91 -7.92 -27.92
N ALA A 18 9.69 -6.88 -28.18
CA ALA A 18 10.21 -6.04 -27.12
C ALA A 18 9.01 -5.46 -26.35
N ALA A 19 9.08 -5.54 -25.02
CA ALA A 19 8.11 -4.96 -24.12
C ALA A 19 7.85 -3.48 -24.52
N PRO A 20 6.57 -3.05 -24.68
CA PRO A 20 6.30 -1.67 -25.06
C PRO A 20 6.90 -0.68 -24.04
N ARG A 21 7.68 0.28 -24.53
CA ARG A 21 8.17 1.44 -23.79
C ARG A 21 7.02 2.36 -23.44
N VAL A 22 6.86 2.68 -22.16
CA VAL A 22 5.82 3.58 -21.65
C VAL A 22 6.47 4.79 -21.01
N ALA A 23 6.06 5.98 -21.44
CA ALA A 23 6.42 7.22 -20.78
C ALA A 23 5.38 7.59 -19.71
N ILE A 24 5.83 8.09 -18.57
CA ILE A 24 4.96 8.68 -17.54
C ILE A 24 5.01 10.20 -17.73
N TYR A 25 3.88 10.81 -18.09
CA TYR A 25 3.73 12.26 -18.07
C TYR A 25 3.41 12.71 -16.64
N PRO A 26 4.03 13.79 -16.11
CA PRO A 26 3.77 14.26 -14.74
C PRO A 26 2.29 14.41 -14.45
N LEU A 27 1.86 13.89 -13.30
CA LEU A 27 0.45 13.89 -12.94
C LEU A 27 0.02 15.32 -12.62
N ARG A 28 -1.17 15.68 -13.09
CA ARG A 28 -1.78 16.96 -12.73
C ARG A 28 -2.41 16.84 -11.36
N SER A 29 -2.29 17.88 -10.54
CA SER A 29 -2.95 17.95 -9.24
C SER A 29 -3.80 19.21 -9.10
N VAL A 30 -4.94 19.07 -8.42
CA VAL A 30 -5.78 20.18 -7.99
C VAL A 30 -6.08 19.99 -6.51
N GLY A 31 -5.48 20.81 -5.66
CA GLY A 31 -5.69 20.77 -4.20
C GLY A 31 -4.97 19.64 -3.45
N THR A 32 -4.07 18.89 -4.12
CA THR A 32 -3.22 17.85 -3.50
C THR A 32 -1.83 18.40 -3.23
N SER A 33 -1.21 18.01 -2.11
CA SER A 33 0.13 18.49 -1.76
C SER A 33 1.21 17.93 -2.69
N PRO A 34 2.33 18.65 -2.91
CA PRO A 34 3.44 18.17 -3.73
C PRO A 34 4.03 16.84 -3.24
N GLU A 35 4.10 16.64 -1.92
CA GLU A 35 4.64 15.43 -1.30
C GLU A 35 3.77 14.21 -1.61
N ALA A 36 2.44 14.35 -1.51
CA ALA A 36 1.50 13.28 -1.86
C ALA A 36 1.58 12.92 -3.36
N MET A 37 1.78 13.92 -4.23
CA MET A 37 1.97 13.68 -5.66
C MET A 37 3.30 12.97 -5.94
N GLN A 38 4.38 13.30 -5.24
CA GLN A 38 5.67 12.59 -5.37
C GLN A 38 5.55 11.12 -4.95
N GLN A 39 4.88 10.85 -3.83
CA GLN A 39 4.63 9.48 -3.36
C GLN A 39 3.81 8.69 -4.38
N LEU A 40 2.77 9.31 -4.92
CA LEU A 40 1.93 8.71 -5.96
C LEU A 40 2.73 8.38 -7.23
N GLU A 41 3.49 9.33 -7.77
CA GLU A 41 4.31 9.10 -8.98
C GLU A 41 5.37 8.01 -8.76
N ALA A 42 5.99 7.96 -7.57
CA ALA A 42 6.90 6.90 -7.20
C ALA A 42 6.19 5.53 -7.20
N ALA A 43 4.99 5.45 -6.62
CA ALA A 43 4.21 4.22 -6.60
C ALA A 43 3.75 3.76 -7.99
N LEU A 44 3.34 4.69 -8.88
CA LEU A 44 2.97 4.35 -10.26
C LEU A 44 4.16 3.77 -11.03
N ARG A 45 5.35 4.33 -10.86
CA ARG A 45 6.58 3.82 -11.47
C ARG A 45 6.87 2.39 -11.02
N ILE A 46 6.79 2.13 -9.71
CA ILE A 46 6.99 0.78 -9.16
C ILE A 46 5.96 -0.19 -9.74
N GLU A 47 4.68 0.20 -9.81
CA GLU A 47 3.63 -0.66 -10.33
C GLU A 47 3.78 -0.94 -11.83
N LEU A 48 4.20 0.05 -12.62
CA LEU A 48 4.52 -0.14 -14.04
C LEU A 48 5.71 -1.08 -14.26
N GLN A 49 6.75 -1.00 -13.42
CA GLN A 49 7.86 -1.96 -13.47
C GLN A 49 7.38 -3.37 -13.12
N ARG A 50 6.54 -3.50 -12.09
CA ARG A 50 5.94 -4.79 -11.70
C ARG A 50 5.03 -5.35 -12.78
N ALA A 51 4.42 -4.53 -13.62
CA ALA A 51 3.64 -5.00 -14.75
C ALA A 51 4.46 -5.81 -15.78
N GLN A 52 5.80 -5.87 -15.65
CA GLN A 52 6.76 -6.74 -16.35
C GLN A 52 6.76 -6.69 -17.89
N ALA A 53 5.89 -5.87 -18.47
CA ALA A 53 5.69 -5.73 -19.90
C ALA A 53 6.18 -4.37 -20.42
N LEU A 54 6.88 -3.57 -19.62
CA LEU A 54 7.15 -2.17 -19.95
C LEU A 54 8.57 -1.71 -19.59
N GLU A 55 9.28 -1.17 -20.57
CA GLU A 55 10.42 -0.30 -20.31
C GLU A 55 9.89 1.10 -19.96
N ILE A 56 10.24 1.66 -18.81
CA ILE A 56 9.82 3.02 -18.46
C ILE A 56 10.76 4.01 -19.14
N ALA A 57 10.20 4.86 -20.00
CA ALA A 57 10.92 5.95 -20.63
C ALA A 57 10.79 7.21 -19.76
N GLU A 58 11.92 7.74 -19.29
CA GLU A 58 11.97 8.91 -18.41
C GLU A 58 12.71 10.07 -19.07
N GLY A 59 12.26 11.28 -18.76
CA GLY A 59 12.94 12.51 -19.13
C GLY A 59 12.17 13.73 -18.63
N PRO A 60 12.82 14.90 -18.53
CA PRO A 60 12.13 16.12 -18.15
C PRO A 60 11.10 16.51 -19.21
N VAL A 61 9.97 17.06 -18.78
CA VAL A 61 9.01 17.66 -19.73
C VAL A 61 9.67 18.86 -20.42
N PRO A 62 9.82 18.83 -21.76
CA PRO A 62 10.38 19.94 -22.52
C PRO A 62 9.64 21.24 -22.20
N ALA A 63 10.36 22.38 -22.14
CA ALA A 63 9.77 23.67 -21.78
C ALA A 63 8.52 24.01 -22.63
N LYS A 64 8.57 23.71 -23.93
CA LYS A 64 7.45 23.89 -24.88
C LYS A 64 6.18 23.09 -24.56
N LEU A 65 6.26 22.03 -23.76
CA LEU A 65 5.13 21.17 -23.41
C LEU A 65 4.52 21.49 -22.04
N ARG A 66 5.18 22.32 -21.21
CA ARG A 66 4.76 22.59 -19.83
C ARG A 66 3.38 23.27 -19.76
N ASP A 67 3.08 24.16 -20.70
CA ASP A 67 1.84 24.93 -20.72
C ASP A 67 0.66 24.16 -21.34
N CYS A 68 0.90 22.97 -21.87
CA CYS A 68 -0.08 22.24 -22.67
C CYS A 68 -1.08 21.40 -21.86
N LYS A 69 -1.12 21.57 -20.53
CA LYS A 69 -2.16 21.00 -19.62
C LYS A 69 -2.44 19.50 -19.80
N ALA A 70 -1.45 18.73 -20.26
CA ALA A 70 -1.58 17.29 -20.58
C ALA A 70 -2.63 16.98 -21.67
N GLU A 71 -2.86 17.89 -22.61
CA GLU A 71 -3.68 17.62 -23.80
C GLU A 71 -3.04 16.59 -24.72
N THR A 72 -3.86 15.87 -25.49
CA THR A 72 -3.43 14.76 -26.35
C THR A 72 -2.20 15.10 -27.20
N PRO A 73 -2.15 16.22 -27.96
CA PRO A 73 -0.98 16.53 -28.79
C PRO A 73 0.34 16.55 -28.02
N CYS A 74 0.33 17.04 -26.78
CA CYS A 74 1.52 17.18 -25.96
C CYS A 74 1.93 15.88 -25.28
N LEU A 75 0.96 15.03 -24.93
CA LEU A 75 1.26 13.67 -24.52
C LEU A 75 1.94 12.90 -25.66
N LEU A 76 1.43 13.02 -26.89
CA LEU A 76 2.05 12.37 -28.06
C LEU A 76 3.45 12.91 -28.36
N GLU A 77 3.64 14.23 -28.30
CA GLU A 77 4.97 14.83 -28.50
C GLU A 77 5.97 14.42 -27.42
N TYR A 78 5.54 14.36 -26.16
CA TYR A 78 6.35 13.88 -25.05
C TYR A 78 6.74 12.40 -25.25
N GLY A 79 5.76 11.55 -25.57
CA GLY A 79 6.00 10.13 -25.86
C GLY A 79 7.00 9.93 -27.01
N ARG A 80 6.84 10.68 -28.12
CA ARG A 80 7.78 10.64 -29.26
C ARG A 80 9.18 11.08 -28.87
N THR A 81 9.29 12.13 -28.06
CA THR A 81 10.58 12.65 -27.58
C THR A 81 11.35 11.60 -26.78
N LEU A 82 10.65 10.76 -26.02
CA LEU A 82 11.24 9.71 -25.20
C LEU A 82 11.33 8.33 -25.90
N GLY A 83 10.88 8.25 -27.16
CA GLY A 83 10.80 6.99 -27.91
C GLY A 83 9.86 5.97 -27.26
N ALA A 84 8.81 6.43 -26.58
CA ALA A 84 7.78 5.58 -25.98
C ALA A 84 6.70 5.23 -27.02
N GLN A 85 6.14 4.02 -26.94
CA GLN A 85 4.96 3.64 -27.73
C GLN A 85 3.65 4.01 -27.02
N GLU A 86 3.66 4.13 -25.70
CA GLU A 86 2.51 4.60 -24.94
C GLU A 86 2.89 5.70 -23.95
N VAL A 87 1.91 6.52 -23.58
CA VAL A 87 2.05 7.56 -22.55
C VAL A 87 0.95 7.37 -21.51
N LEU A 88 1.35 7.12 -20.26
CA LEU A 88 0.48 7.19 -19.10
C LEU A 88 0.41 8.64 -18.62
N SER A 89 -0.82 9.14 -18.41
CA SER A 89 -1.06 10.45 -17.82
C SER A 89 -2.21 10.35 -16.82
N GLY A 90 -2.34 11.33 -15.94
CA GLY A 90 -3.43 11.36 -14.99
C GLY A 90 -3.64 12.69 -14.31
N GLU A 91 -4.76 12.77 -13.61
CA GLU A 91 -5.16 13.90 -12.79
C GLU A 91 -5.60 13.40 -11.42
N VAL A 92 -5.17 14.11 -10.39
CA VAL A 92 -5.61 13.93 -9.01
C VAL A 92 -6.28 15.21 -8.54
N ARG A 93 -7.48 15.09 -7.99
CA ARG A 93 -8.25 16.21 -7.46
C ARG A 93 -8.61 15.95 -6.01
N ALA A 94 -8.18 16.82 -5.12
CA ALA A 94 -8.63 16.82 -3.74
C ALA A 94 -10.04 17.44 -3.68
N LEU A 95 -10.99 16.65 -3.19
CA LEU A 95 -12.36 17.02 -2.83
C LEU A 95 -12.44 17.11 -1.29
N PRO A 96 -13.46 17.76 -0.70
CA PRO A 96 -13.53 17.99 0.75
C PRO A 96 -13.22 16.74 1.60
N ASP A 97 -13.82 15.59 1.23
CA ASP A 97 -13.72 14.33 1.98
C ASP A 97 -12.99 13.21 1.22
N SER A 98 -12.53 13.47 0.00
CA SER A 98 -11.95 12.45 -0.89
C SER A 98 -10.89 12.97 -1.85
N TYR A 99 -10.16 12.05 -2.49
CA TYR A 99 -9.34 12.27 -3.66
C TYR A 99 -10.00 11.60 -4.86
N SER A 100 -10.23 12.35 -5.94
CA SER A 100 -10.52 11.75 -7.24
C SER A 100 -9.21 11.51 -8.00
N VAL A 101 -9.00 10.30 -8.50
CA VAL A 101 -7.86 9.91 -9.33
C VAL A 101 -8.39 9.46 -10.69
N THR A 102 -7.85 10.01 -11.77
CA THR A 102 -8.12 9.57 -13.14
C THR A 102 -6.81 9.29 -13.84
N LEU A 103 -6.65 8.07 -14.38
CA LEU A 103 -5.49 7.69 -15.19
C LEU A 103 -5.95 7.29 -16.59
N ARG A 104 -5.13 7.61 -17.60
CA ARG A 104 -5.36 7.20 -19.00
C ARG A 104 -4.06 6.86 -19.70
N VAL A 105 -4.15 5.98 -20.69
CA VAL A 105 -3.04 5.53 -21.54
C VAL A 105 -3.38 5.89 -22.98
N LEU A 106 -2.42 6.54 -23.65
CA LEU A 106 -2.51 6.86 -25.07
C LEU A 106 -1.46 6.06 -25.85
N ASP A 107 -1.85 5.55 -27.01
CA ASP A 107 -0.92 5.04 -28.02
C ASP A 107 -0.30 6.22 -28.79
N VAL A 108 1.03 6.29 -28.81
CA VAL A 108 1.79 7.44 -29.35
C VAL A 108 1.72 7.52 -30.88
N ALA A 109 1.61 6.38 -31.55
CA ALA A 109 1.60 6.30 -33.00
C ALA A 109 0.24 6.77 -33.58
N THR A 110 -0.85 6.32 -32.97
CA THR A 110 -2.23 6.56 -33.43
C THR A 110 -2.91 7.73 -32.73
N GLY A 111 -2.43 8.13 -31.55
CA GLY A 111 -3.10 9.13 -30.71
C GLY A 111 -4.33 8.60 -29.97
N LYS A 112 -4.64 7.30 -30.06
CA LYS A 112 -5.85 6.72 -29.49
C LYS A 112 -5.68 6.44 -27.99
N GLU A 113 -6.73 6.70 -27.21
CA GLU A 113 -6.82 6.24 -25.83
C GLU A 113 -7.02 4.71 -25.82
N THR A 114 -6.03 3.99 -25.28
CA THR A 114 -6.04 2.52 -25.18
C THR A 114 -6.60 2.04 -23.85
N GLY A 115 -6.70 2.93 -22.86
CA GLY A 115 -7.36 2.63 -21.60
C GLY A 115 -7.52 3.87 -20.73
N LYS A 116 -8.56 3.85 -19.90
CA LYS A 116 -8.85 4.88 -18.90
C LYS A 116 -9.50 4.26 -17.68
N THR A 117 -9.20 4.82 -16.53
CA THR A 117 -9.79 4.44 -15.26
C THR A 117 -9.92 5.68 -14.38
N ALA A 118 -10.94 5.68 -13.53
CA ALA A 118 -11.16 6.75 -12.58
C ALA A 118 -11.74 6.18 -11.28
N GLY A 119 -11.51 6.90 -10.18
CA GLY A 119 -12.13 6.61 -8.91
C GLY A 119 -12.07 7.77 -7.93
N SER A 120 -12.83 7.68 -6.84
CA SER A 120 -12.84 8.61 -5.71
C SER A 120 -12.53 7.82 -4.44
N TYR A 121 -11.54 8.23 -3.67
CA TYR A 121 -11.02 7.52 -2.51
C TYR A 121 -11.02 8.45 -1.34
N ASN A 122 -11.11 7.98 -0.10
CA ASN A 122 -11.18 8.96 0.97
C ASN A 122 -9.87 9.68 1.24
N ARG A 123 -9.92 10.76 2.03
CA ARG A 123 -8.83 11.77 2.09
C ARG A 123 -7.62 11.29 2.90
N ASP A 124 -7.14 10.11 2.54
CA ASP A 124 -5.96 9.44 3.03
C ASP A 124 -4.98 9.24 1.86
N VAL A 125 -3.73 9.64 2.06
CA VAL A 125 -2.71 9.61 1.01
C VAL A 125 -2.31 8.17 0.69
N GLU A 126 -2.25 7.28 1.68
CA GLU A 126 -1.89 5.88 1.46
C GLU A 126 -2.97 5.17 0.64
N GLU A 127 -4.24 5.44 0.93
CA GLU A 127 -5.37 4.91 0.18
C GLU A 127 -5.39 5.41 -1.27
N MET A 128 -5.14 6.71 -1.49
CA MET A 128 -5.03 7.29 -2.83
C MET A 128 -3.88 6.65 -3.62
N VAL A 129 -2.70 6.53 -3.00
CA VAL A 129 -1.55 5.86 -3.61
C VAL A 129 -1.89 4.42 -3.93
N TRP A 130 -2.60 3.75 -3.03
CA TRP A 130 -2.97 2.37 -3.22
C TRP A 130 -3.91 2.20 -4.43
N ALA A 131 -5.01 2.93 -4.41
CA ALA A 131 -5.97 3.01 -5.48
C ALA A 131 -5.35 3.25 -6.86
N ALA A 132 -4.40 4.18 -6.94
CA ALA A 132 -3.77 4.51 -8.20
C ALA A 132 -2.86 3.38 -8.73
N ARG A 133 -2.21 2.61 -7.86
CA ARG A 133 -1.53 1.37 -8.28
C ARG A 133 -2.53 0.35 -8.82
N ALA A 134 -3.68 0.20 -8.16
CA ALA A 134 -4.76 -0.69 -8.64
C ALA A 134 -5.25 -0.29 -10.03
N HIS A 135 -5.37 1.01 -10.29
CA HIS A 135 -5.67 1.57 -11.60
C HIS A 135 -4.61 1.25 -12.66
N VAL A 136 -3.32 1.38 -12.34
CA VAL A 136 -2.23 0.98 -13.26
C VAL A 136 -2.28 -0.51 -13.55
N ALA A 137 -2.42 -1.36 -12.53
CA ALA A 137 -2.52 -2.80 -12.72
C ALA A 137 -3.72 -3.16 -13.62
N ARG A 138 -4.88 -2.54 -13.42
CA ARG A 138 -6.05 -2.75 -14.28
C ARG A 138 -5.79 -2.36 -15.75
N LEU A 139 -5.04 -1.28 -15.98
CA LEU A 139 -4.75 -0.78 -17.33
C LEU A 139 -3.63 -1.58 -18.02
N LYS A 140 -2.58 -1.96 -17.30
CA LYS A 140 -1.33 -2.47 -17.88
C LYS A 140 -1.02 -3.93 -17.56
N ALA A 141 -1.57 -4.47 -16.48
CA ALA A 141 -1.41 -5.87 -16.09
C ALA A 141 -2.75 -6.46 -15.61
N PRO A 142 -3.81 -6.50 -16.45
CA PRO A 142 -5.14 -6.95 -16.03
C PRO A 142 -5.17 -8.40 -15.53
N HIS A 143 -4.20 -9.22 -15.93
CA HIS A 143 -4.01 -10.58 -15.45
C HIS A 143 -3.45 -10.67 -14.02
N ARG A 144 -2.87 -9.58 -13.50
CA ARG A 144 -2.39 -9.44 -12.11
C ARG A 144 -3.34 -8.62 -11.24
N TYR A 145 -4.33 -7.95 -11.84
CA TYR A 145 -5.36 -7.19 -11.14
C TYR A 145 -6.30 -8.14 -10.38
N ALA A 146 -5.85 -8.55 -9.20
CA ALA A 146 -6.45 -9.59 -8.39
C ALA A 146 -6.44 -9.21 -6.89
N GLY A 147 -7.38 -9.77 -6.15
CA GLY A 147 -7.40 -9.85 -4.70
C GLY A 147 -7.77 -11.25 -4.24
N GLN A 148 -7.75 -11.48 -2.92
CA GLN A 148 -8.18 -12.74 -2.32
C GLN A 148 -9.39 -12.55 -1.42
N LEU A 149 -10.24 -13.56 -1.39
CA LEU A 149 -11.35 -13.68 -0.44
C LEU A 149 -11.20 -15.01 0.31
N VAL A 150 -11.23 -14.97 1.63
CA VAL A 150 -11.21 -16.14 2.50
C VAL A 150 -12.46 -16.08 3.38
N ILE A 151 -13.26 -17.14 3.40
CA ILE A 151 -14.43 -17.22 4.29
C ILE A 151 -14.14 -18.24 5.38
N GLU A 152 -14.04 -17.79 6.63
CA GLU A 152 -13.84 -18.61 7.81
C GLU A 152 -15.18 -18.88 8.52
N ALA A 153 -15.84 -19.98 8.17
CA ALA A 153 -17.14 -20.35 8.71
C ALA A 153 -17.22 -21.88 8.90
N LYS A 154 -16.72 -22.36 10.05
CA LYS A 154 -16.69 -23.80 10.38
C LYS A 154 -18.11 -24.37 10.40
N GLY A 155 -18.32 -25.49 9.71
CA GLY A 155 -19.61 -26.19 9.66
C GLY A 155 -20.71 -25.46 8.87
N ALA A 156 -20.37 -24.35 8.21
CA ALA A 156 -21.29 -23.60 7.36
C ALA A 156 -21.01 -23.86 5.88
N THR A 157 -22.04 -23.70 5.05
CA THR A 157 -21.88 -23.61 3.59
C THR A 157 -21.75 -22.15 3.20
N ALA A 158 -20.79 -21.83 2.35
CA ALA A 158 -20.56 -20.47 1.86
C ALA A 158 -20.66 -20.43 0.34
N THR A 159 -21.25 -19.37 -0.18
CA THR A 159 -21.29 -19.07 -1.61
C THR A 159 -20.78 -17.66 -1.88
N VAL A 160 -20.07 -17.48 -2.99
CA VAL A 160 -19.64 -16.17 -3.51
C VAL A 160 -20.27 -15.98 -4.88
N ASN A 161 -21.06 -14.93 -5.08
CA ASN A 161 -21.88 -14.71 -6.29
C ASN A 161 -22.58 -16.01 -6.75
N ASP A 162 -23.27 -16.66 -5.81
CA ASP A 162 -23.97 -17.95 -5.96
C ASP A 162 -23.10 -19.18 -6.29
N SER A 163 -21.78 -19.06 -6.39
CA SER A 163 -20.89 -20.21 -6.53
C SER A 163 -20.52 -20.77 -5.17
N ALA A 164 -20.73 -22.07 -4.96
CA ALA A 164 -20.31 -22.74 -3.75
C ALA A 164 -18.78 -22.71 -3.61
N ILE A 165 -18.30 -22.34 -2.42
CA ILE A 165 -16.88 -22.30 -2.12
C ILE A 165 -16.55 -23.14 -0.89
N LYS A 166 -15.30 -23.56 -0.79
CA LYS A 166 -14.80 -24.27 0.38
C LYS A 166 -14.33 -23.27 1.44
N SER A 167 -14.89 -23.33 2.64
CA SER A 167 -14.46 -22.45 3.74
C SER A 167 -12.98 -22.67 4.09
N GLY A 168 -12.27 -21.58 4.41
CA GLY A 168 -10.84 -21.56 4.71
C GLY A 168 -9.91 -21.69 3.50
N VAL A 169 -10.42 -21.86 2.27
CA VAL A 169 -9.61 -21.86 1.06
C VAL A 169 -9.61 -20.46 0.45
N PRO A 170 -8.43 -19.83 0.22
CA PRO A 170 -8.35 -18.55 -0.46
C PRO A 170 -8.89 -18.63 -1.89
N LEU A 171 -9.77 -17.70 -2.22
CA LEU A 171 -10.38 -17.55 -3.52
C LEU A 171 -9.76 -16.33 -4.21
N VAL A 172 -9.08 -16.52 -5.32
CA VAL A 172 -8.49 -15.40 -6.06
C VAL A 172 -9.53 -14.83 -7.02
N LEU A 173 -9.85 -13.54 -6.85
CA LEU A 173 -10.92 -12.86 -7.55
C LEU A 173 -10.42 -11.55 -8.16
N ARG A 174 -11.17 -11.03 -9.13
CA ARG A 174 -10.96 -9.65 -9.58
C ARG A 174 -11.41 -8.69 -8.48
N PRO A 175 -10.70 -7.58 -8.23
CA PRO A 175 -11.15 -6.60 -7.27
C PRO A 175 -12.53 -6.03 -7.63
N GLY A 176 -13.34 -5.76 -6.61
CA GLY A 176 -14.73 -5.32 -6.72
C GLY A 176 -15.60 -5.92 -5.60
N LEU A 177 -16.89 -5.59 -5.60
CA LEU A 177 -17.83 -6.17 -4.64
C LEU A 177 -18.24 -7.58 -5.05
N HIS A 178 -18.29 -8.46 -4.07
CA HIS A 178 -18.77 -9.82 -4.20
C HIS A 178 -19.85 -10.09 -3.15
N GLU A 179 -20.94 -10.69 -3.58
CA GLU A 179 -21.99 -11.14 -2.68
C GLU A 179 -21.50 -12.41 -1.99
N VAL A 180 -21.41 -12.36 -0.67
CA VAL A 180 -21.07 -13.48 0.19
C VAL A 180 -22.30 -13.92 0.95
N ARG A 181 -22.70 -15.18 0.78
CA ARG A 181 -23.78 -15.79 1.56
C ARG A 181 -23.22 -16.95 2.36
N VAL A 182 -23.42 -16.92 3.67
CA VAL A 182 -22.97 -17.98 4.59
C VAL A 182 -24.19 -18.54 5.31
N LYS A 183 -24.42 -19.84 5.17
CA LYS A 183 -25.55 -20.56 5.77
C LYS A 183 -25.03 -21.56 6.81
N SER A 184 -25.51 -21.43 8.05
CA SER A 184 -25.21 -22.31 9.17
C SER A 184 -26.52 -22.78 9.81
N GLY A 185 -26.89 -24.03 9.58
CA GLY A 185 -28.18 -24.57 9.99
C GLY A 185 -29.36 -23.82 9.35
N LYS A 186 -30.23 -23.21 10.19
CA LYS A 186 -31.36 -22.39 9.75
C LYS A 186 -30.99 -20.92 9.53
N ASN A 187 -29.82 -20.49 9.98
CA ASN A 187 -29.38 -19.10 9.88
C ASN A 187 -28.66 -18.89 8.55
N SER A 188 -28.94 -17.78 7.90
CA SER A 188 -28.28 -17.35 6.66
C SER A 188 -27.90 -15.88 6.80
N VAL A 189 -26.63 -15.58 6.55
CA VAL A 189 -26.12 -14.20 6.49
C VAL A 189 -25.73 -13.92 5.06
N GLN A 190 -26.12 -12.75 4.57
CA GLN A 190 -25.75 -12.24 3.25
C GLN A 190 -25.08 -10.88 3.43
N ALA A 191 -23.93 -10.68 2.81
CA ALA A 191 -23.18 -9.44 2.86
C ALA A 191 -22.46 -9.18 1.54
N TRP A 192 -22.26 -7.91 1.22
CA TRP A 192 -21.41 -7.48 0.12
C TRP A 192 -20.01 -7.23 0.66
N ILE A 193 -19.04 -7.99 0.15
CA ILE A 193 -17.65 -7.90 0.57
C ILE A 193 -16.82 -7.36 -0.58
N GLU A 194 -16.07 -6.29 -0.33
CA GLU A 194 -15.13 -5.76 -1.29
C GLU A 194 -13.89 -6.65 -1.32
N VAL A 195 -13.55 -7.18 -2.50
CA VAL A 195 -12.23 -7.74 -2.75
C VAL A 195 -11.37 -6.62 -3.28
N ARG A 196 -10.26 -6.33 -2.61
CA ARG A 196 -9.34 -5.26 -2.99
C ARG A 196 -8.16 -5.83 -3.76
N PHE A 197 -7.59 -5.01 -4.64
CA PHE A 197 -6.32 -5.34 -5.30
C PHE A 197 -5.29 -5.72 -4.22
N GLU A 198 -4.41 -6.68 -4.48
CA GLU A 198 -3.32 -7.17 -3.60
C GLU A 198 -3.65 -7.23 -2.09
N GLN A 199 -4.86 -7.62 -1.74
CA GLN A 199 -5.29 -7.82 -0.37
C GLN A 199 -6.11 -9.09 -0.23
N THR A 200 -6.03 -9.72 0.93
CA THR A 200 -6.90 -10.81 1.35
C THR A 200 -7.99 -10.24 2.23
N ALA A 201 -9.24 -10.32 1.78
CA ALA A 201 -10.43 -10.09 2.58
C ALA A 201 -10.78 -11.38 3.32
N THR A 202 -10.63 -11.41 4.64
CA THR A 202 -11.00 -12.54 5.49
C THR A 202 -12.34 -12.28 6.15
N VAL A 203 -13.36 -13.02 5.76
CA VAL A 203 -14.74 -12.91 6.26
C VAL A 203 -14.94 -13.87 7.41
N ARG A 204 -15.35 -13.33 8.57
CA ARG A 204 -15.75 -14.09 9.75
C ARG A 204 -17.20 -13.77 10.10
N LEU A 205 -17.91 -14.76 10.62
CA LEU A 205 -19.21 -14.53 11.25
C LEU A 205 -18.99 -14.18 12.73
N SER A 206 -19.55 -13.06 13.18
CA SER A 206 -19.49 -12.62 14.57
C SER A 206 -20.85 -12.15 15.08
N GLY A 207 -21.09 -12.30 16.39
CA GLY A 207 -22.27 -11.77 17.08
C GLY A 207 -23.55 -12.60 16.96
N GLU A 208 -24.59 -12.15 17.67
CA GLU A 208 -25.96 -12.65 17.59
C GLU A 208 -26.91 -11.42 17.52
N PRO A 209 -27.62 -11.17 16.40
CA PRO A 209 -27.64 -11.98 15.18
C PRO A 209 -26.28 -11.98 14.45
N ALA A 210 -25.99 -13.07 13.74
CA ALA A 210 -24.72 -13.25 13.04
C ALA A 210 -24.55 -12.17 11.96
N GLN A 211 -23.42 -11.44 12.03
CA GLN A 211 -23.01 -10.48 11.02
C GLN A 211 -21.70 -10.93 10.39
N ALA A 212 -21.55 -10.68 9.08
CA ALA A 212 -20.30 -10.92 8.38
C ALA A 212 -19.39 -9.69 8.54
N ALA A 213 -18.20 -9.89 9.10
CA ALA A 213 -17.16 -8.87 9.18
C ALA A 213 -15.96 -9.29 8.33
N ALA A 214 -15.42 -8.36 7.55
CA ALA A 214 -14.22 -8.58 6.76
C ALA A 214 -13.02 -7.85 7.38
N THR A 215 -11.90 -8.55 7.50
CA THR A 215 -10.60 -7.96 7.82
C THR A 215 -9.69 -8.05 6.60
N TYR A 216 -8.88 -7.01 6.36
CA TYR A 216 -8.02 -6.94 5.19
C TYR A 216 -6.55 -7.07 5.59
N THR A 217 -5.83 -7.93 4.88
CA THR A 217 -4.36 -8.07 5.02
C THR A 217 -3.69 -7.96 3.66
N PRO A 218 -2.46 -7.40 3.56
CA PRO A 218 -1.73 -7.37 2.30
C PRO A 218 -1.52 -8.77 1.71
N TRP A 219 -1.63 -8.88 0.38
CA TRP A 219 -1.38 -10.11 -0.37
C TRP A 219 -0.62 -9.81 -1.66
N VAL A 220 0.53 -10.44 -1.87
CA VAL A 220 1.29 -10.25 -3.11
C VAL A 220 0.79 -11.22 -4.17
N ALA A 221 0.22 -10.69 -5.25
CA ALA A 221 -0.21 -11.50 -6.38
C ALA A 221 1.01 -12.14 -7.09
N PRO A 222 0.96 -13.45 -7.41
CA PRO A 222 1.97 -14.07 -8.26
C PRO A 222 1.99 -13.42 -9.66
N GLU A 223 3.04 -13.70 -10.43
CA GLU A 223 3.20 -13.17 -11.79
C GLU A 223 2.02 -13.52 -12.71
N ARG A 224 1.50 -14.75 -12.59
CA ARG A 224 0.28 -15.19 -13.26
C ARG A 224 -0.73 -15.64 -12.22
N VAL A 225 -1.90 -15.00 -12.25
CA VAL A 225 -3.01 -15.33 -11.37
C VAL A 225 -4.01 -16.22 -12.11
N GLU A 226 -4.39 -17.32 -11.48
CA GLU A 226 -5.54 -18.11 -11.90
C GLU A 226 -6.76 -17.63 -11.12
N PHE A 227 -7.68 -16.97 -11.84
CA PHE A 227 -8.91 -16.48 -11.23
C PHE A 227 -9.87 -17.63 -10.99
N ALA A 228 -10.53 -17.61 -9.83
CA ALA A 228 -11.62 -18.52 -9.58
C ALA A 228 -12.77 -18.27 -10.56
N GLN A 229 -13.39 -19.35 -11.02
CA GLN A 229 -14.56 -19.29 -11.88
C GLN A 229 -15.80 -18.96 -11.05
N VAL A 230 -15.98 -17.67 -10.78
CA VAL A 230 -17.13 -17.13 -10.06
C VAL A 230 -17.89 -16.18 -11.00
N PRO A 231 -19.22 -16.32 -11.13
CA PRO A 231 -20.03 -15.41 -11.91
C PRO A 231 -19.83 -13.94 -11.48
N ALA A 232 -20.09 -13.03 -12.41
CA ALA A 232 -20.22 -11.62 -12.05
C ALA A 232 -21.34 -11.45 -11.01
N PRO A 233 -21.23 -10.47 -10.10
CA PRO A 233 -22.26 -10.24 -9.09
C PRO A 233 -23.59 -9.89 -9.74
N ARG A 234 -24.68 -10.50 -9.27
CA ARG A 234 -26.03 -10.16 -9.72
C ARG A 234 -26.52 -8.95 -8.93
N ASN A 235 -26.78 -7.84 -9.61
CA ASN A 235 -27.28 -6.60 -9.00
C ASN A 235 -26.39 -6.09 -7.85
N PRO A 236 -25.12 -5.74 -8.11
CA PRO A 236 -24.34 -5.01 -7.12
C PRO A 236 -25.12 -3.75 -6.73
N PRO A 237 -25.16 -3.38 -5.43
CA PRO A 237 -25.85 -2.18 -4.99
C PRO A 237 -25.30 -0.96 -5.74
N GLU A 238 -26.19 -0.25 -6.43
CA GLU A 238 -25.82 0.89 -7.31
C GLU A 238 -25.18 2.05 -6.53
N ASP A 239 -25.50 2.17 -5.24
CA ASP A 239 -25.03 3.23 -4.35
C ASP A 239 -23.76 2.89 -3.56
N ILE A 240 -23.23 1.67 -3.67
CA ILE A 240 -21.89 1.39 -3.12
C ILE A 240 -20.89 1.78 -4.18
N ASP A 241 -20.46 3.04 -4.14
CA ASP A 241 -19.27 3.48 -4.84
C ASP A 241 -18.16 2.46 -4.47
N LEU A 242 -17.66 1.71 -5.44
CA LEU A 242 -16.69 0.61 -5.29
C LEU A 242 -15.31 1.08 -4.79
N LEU A 243 -15.29 2.30 -4.27
CA LEU A 243 -14.23 3.23 -3.99
C LEU A 243 -14.58 4.06 -2.73
N ALA A 244 -15.73 3.80 -2.10
CA ALA A 244 -16.22 4.53 -0.95
C ALA A 244 -15.25 4.46 0.25
N PRO A 245 -15.18 5.55 1.04
CA PRO A 245 -14.31 5.70 2.20
C PRO A 245 -14.17 4.49 3.14
N LEU A 246 -12.94 4.21 3.58
CA LEU A 246 -12.55 3.26 4.63
C LEU A 246 -13.13 3.55 6.04
N VAL A 247 -13.80 4.68 6.24
CA VAL A 247 -14.37 5.07 7.52
C VAL A 247 -15.80 5.59 7.27
N PRO A 248 -16.83 5.11 8.00
CA PRO A 248 -18.14 5.77 7.95
C PRO A 248 -17.93 7.25 8.28
N PRO A 249 -18.57 8.19 7.55
CA PRO A 249 -18.44 9.61 7.87
C PRO A 249 -18.75 9.77 9.35
N THR A 250 -17.78 10.22 10.13
CA THR A 250 -18.03 10.61 11.51
C THR A 250 -19.16 11.62 11.45
N GLU A 251 -20.30 11.27 12.05
CA GLU A 251 -21.47 12.13 12.19
C GLU A 251 -21.02 13.58 12.39
N HIS A 252 -21.53 14.46 11.53
CA HIS A 252 -21.21 15.87 11.46
C HIS A 252 -21.01 16.50 12.84
N ARG A 253 -19.75 16.63 13.27
CA ARG A 253 -19.40 17.70 14.19
C ARG A 253 -19.48 19.00 13.39
N PRO A 254 -20.31 19.98 13.79
CA PRO A 254 -20.37 21.25 13.11
C PRO A 254 -18.97 21.86 13.12
N VAL A 255 -18.44 22.11 11.91
CA VAL A 255 -17.19 22.84 11.73
C VAL A 255 -17.47 24.28 12.16
N PRO A 256 -16.86 24.79 13.25
CA PRO A 256 -17.03 26.19 13.58
C PRO A 256 -16.48 27.04 12.44
N ALA A 257 -17.24 28.05 12.05
CA ALA A 257 -16.91 28.97 10.97
C ALA A 257 -15.46 29.46 11.11
N ALA A 258 -14.69 29.34 10.03
CA ALA A 258 -13.29 29.74 9.97
C ALA A 258 -13.16 31.25 10.19
N VAL A 259 -12.82 31.64 11.41
CA VAL A 259 -12.27 32.97 11.71
C VAL A 259 -10.78 32.90 11.40
N GLY A 260 -10.29 33.82 10.58
CA GLY A 260 -8.91 33.85 10.08
C GLY A 260 -7.86 33.78 11.19
N GLY A 261 -7.29 32.60 11.38
CA GLY A 261 -6.12 32.34 12.21
C GLY A 261 -5.05 31.66 11.35
N GLN A 262 -3.79 32.06 11.53
CA GLN A 262 -2.67 31.38 10.87
C GLN A 262 -2.71 29.86 11.13
N PRO A 263 -2.34 29.03 10.15
CA PRO A 263 -2.33 27.58 10.31
C PRO A 263 -1.40 27.18 11.47
N GLY A 264 -1.98 26.61 12.52
CA GLY A 264 -1.21 26.03 13.62
C GLY A 264 -0.32 24.91 13.11
N TRP A 265 0.81 24.70 13.78
CA TRP A 265 1.76 23.68 13.39
C TRP A 265 1.13 22.29 13.54
N PRO A 266 1.32 21.38 12.56
CA PRO A 266 0.74 20.05 12.63
C PRO A 266 1.32 19.27 13.81
N LYS A 267 0.46 18.59 14.59
CA LYS A 267 0.88 17.81 15.77
C LYS A 267 1.43 16.42 15.44
N TRP A 268 1.23 15.95 14.20
CA TRP A 268 1.64 14.60 13.78
C TRP A 268 3.15 14.31 13.95
N PRO A 269 4.09 15.26 13.78
CA PRO A 269 5.51 15.00 14.00
C PRO A 269 5.82 14.61 15.46
N GLY A 270 5.11 15.21 16.42
CA GLY A 270 5.23 14.85 17.84
C GLY A 270 4.73 13.44 18.15
N ILE A 271 3.61 13.04 17.54
CA ILE A 271 3.04 11.70 17.70
C ILE A 271 3.97 10.64 17.09
N VAL A 272 4.48 10.89 15.87
CA VAL A 272 5.43 9.98 15.20
C VAL A 272 6.71 9.83 16.01
N ALA A 273 7.25 10.93 16.57
CA ALA A 273 8.42 10.87 17.44
C ALA A 273 8.17 10.03 18.70
N ILE A 274 7.01 10.16 19.35
CA ILE A 274 6.67 9.35 20.54
C ILE A 274 6.55 7.87 20.18
N LEU A 275 5.82 7.53 19.12
CA LEU A 275 5.62 6.13 18.72
C LEU A 275 6.93 5.46 18.28
N GLY A 276 7.74 6.16 17.47
CA GLY A 276 9.06 5.69 17.08
C GLY A 276 9.99 5.54 18.30
N GLY A 277 9.92 6.48 19.23
CA GLY A 277 10.68 6.43 20.48
C GLY A 277 10.31 5.24 21.37
N LEU A 278 9.02 4.94 21.52
CA LEU A 278 8.54 3.77 22.28
C LEU A 278 8.98 2.45 21.63
N ALA A 279 8.91 2.35 20.30
CA ALA A 279 9.35 1.15 19.59
C ALA A 279 10.86 0.89 19.77
N LEU A 280 11.69 1.94 19.65
CA LEU A 280 13.13 1.85 19.88
C LEU A 280 13.46 1.51 21.34
N ALA A 281 12.76 2.12 22.30
CA ALA A 281 12.93 1.78 23.71
C ALA A 281 12.56 0.32 24.00
N GLY A 282 11.47 -0.18 23.41
CA GLY A 282 11.06 -1.58 23.52
C GLY A 282 12.11 -2.55 22.94
N GLY A 283 12.65 -2.25 21.75
CA GLY A 283 13.75 -3.01 21.16
C GLY A 283 15.01 -2.98 22.04
N GLY A 284 15.32 -1.83 22.64
CA GLY A 284 16.44 -1.70 23.58
C GLY A 284 16.29 -2.58 24.84
N VAL A 285 15.09 -2.62 25.42
CA VAL A 285 14.78 -3.51 26.57
C VAL A 285 14.91 -4.97 26.18
N TYR A 286 14.43 -5.36 24.99
CA TYR A 286 14.56 -6.73 24.50
C TYR A 286 16.03 -7.20 24.44
N GLU A 287 16.91 -6.39 23.86
CA GLU A 287 18.35 -6.71 23.77
C GLU A 287 19.01 -6.80 25.15
N LEU A 288 18.60 -5.98 26.10
CA LEU A 288 19.08 -6.08 27.50
C LEU A 288 18.63 -7.37 28.18
N VAL A 289 17.39 -7.83 27.92
CA VAL A 289 16.90 -9.13 28.40
C VAL A 289 17.66 -10.28 27.73
N HIS A 290 17.91 -10.18 26.42
CA HIS A 290 18.70 -11.17 25.69
C HIS A 290 20.13 -11.27 26.24
N ALA A 291 20.79 -10.15 26.52
CA ALA A 291 22.09 -10.14 27.16
C ALA A 291 22.07 -10.79 28.55
N SER A 292 20.98 -10.64 29.32
CA SER A 292 20.82 -11.32 30.61
C SER A 292 20.67 -12.84 30.46
N ALA A 293 19.96 -13.30 29.43
CA ALA A 293 19.86 -14.71 29.10
C ALA A 293 21.24 -15.29 28.73
N LEU A 294 22.01 -14.61 27.88
CA LEU A 294 23.37 -15.03 27.51
C LEU A 294 24.32 -15.09 28.72
N GLU A 295 24.17 -14.18 29.70
CA GLU A 295 24.95 -14.24 30.94
C GLU A 295 24.69 -15.52 31.73
N SER A 296 23.43 -16.00 31.76
CA SER A 296 23.08 -17.27 32.42
C SER A 296 23.71 -18.47 31.72
N GLU A 297 23.77 -18.45 30.39
CA GLU A 297 24.43 -19.50 29.60
C GLU A 297 25.94 -19.51 29.81
N VAL A 298 26.59 -18.35 29.83
CA VAL A 298 28.03 -18.24 30.14
C VAL A 298 28.33 -18.76 31.56
N LYS A 299 27.44 -18.53 32.54
CA LYS A 299 27.58 -19.09 33.89
C LYS A 299 27.45 -20.62 33.88
N SER A 300 26.58 -21.18 33.05
CA SER A 300 26.39 -22.63 32.92
C SER A 300 27.61 -23.35 32.31
N LEU A 301 28.46 -22.63 31.57
CA LEU A 301 29.71 -23.17 31.01
C LEU A 301 30.83 -23.29 32.04
N ARG A 302 30.67 -22.77 33.26
CA ARG A 302 31.68 -22.86 34.31
C ARG A 302 31.64 -24.21 35.01
N GLY A 303 32.81 -24.81 35.19
CA GLY A 303 32.96 -26.08 35.92
C GLY A 303 32.86 -25.92 37.44
N PRO A 304 33.08 -27.02 38.20
CA PRO A 304 33.00 -27.01 39.66
C PRO A 304 33.95 -26.03 40.35
N THR A 305 35.08 -25.74 39.72
CA THR A 305 36.09 -24.77 40.18
C THR A 305 35.75 -23.32 39.81
N ASN A 306 34.58 -23.06 39.22
CA ASN A 306 34.18 -21.76 38.65
C ASN A 306 35.08 -21.29 37.48
N GLU A 307 35.93 -22.18 36.94
CA GLU A 307 36.72 -21.95 35.72
C GLU A 307 36.02 -22.53 34.50
N ILE A 308 36.22 -21.92 33.33
CA ILE A 308 35.71 -22.41 32.05
C ILE A 308 36.69 -23.47 31.51
N PRO A 309 36.25 -24.72 31.31
CA PRO A 309 37.06 -25.79 30.73
C PRO A 309 37.70 -25.36 29.39
N THR A 310 38.93 -25.82 29.12
CA THR A 310 39.72 -25.40 27.95
C THR A 310 39.01 -25.69 26.63
N ASP A 311 38.32 -26.82 26.54
CA ASP A 311 37.50 -27.25 25.40
C ASP A 311 36.31 -26.32 25.13
N ARG A 312 35.80 -25.60 26.14
CA ARG A 312 34.65 -24.68 26.03
C ARG A 312 35.02 -23.20 25.94
N ARG A 313 36.31 -22.84 25.97
CA ARG A 313 36.74 -21.43 25.93
C ARG A 313 36.35 -20.70 24.65
N ALA A 314 36.34 -21.39 23.52
CA ALA A 314 35.93 -20.80 22.24
C ALA A 314 34.44 -20.41 22.26
N GLU A 315 33.58 -21.34 22.71
CA GLU A 315 32.14 -21.11 22.86
C GLU A 315 31.84 -19.97 23.85
N ALA A 316 32.54 -19.95 24.99
CA ALA A 316 32.38 -18.88 25.96
C ALA A 316 32.74 -17.51 25.38
N ARG A 317 33.82 -17.40 24.58
CA ARG A 317 34.19 -16.14 23.91
C ARG A 317 33.09 -15.66 22.97
N THR A 318 32.56 -16.54 22.12
CA THR A 318 31.46 -16.18 21.21
C THR A 318 30.24 -15.65 21.98
N LYS A 319 29.83 -16.33 23.06
CA LYS A 319 28.70 -15.88 23.89
C LYS A 319 28.98 -14.55 24.61
N LEU A 320 30.23 -14.32 25.03
CA LEU A 320 30.64 -13.05 25.63
C LEU A 320 30.61 -11.90 24.61
N ASP A 321 31.04 -12.15 23.38
CA ASP A 321 31.00 -11.16 22.29
C ASP A 321 29.55 -10.82 21.90
N GLU A 322 28.68 -11.82 21.78
CA GLU A 322 27.23 -11.65 21.55
C GLU A 322 26.57 -10.87 22.69
N MET A 323 26.89 -11.21 23.94
CA MET A 323 26.36 -10.50 25.12
C MET A 323 26.79 -9.02 25.13
N ASN A 324 28.05 -8.73 24.82
CA ASN A 324 28.54 -7.35 24.75
C ASN A 324 27.86 -6.57 23.62
N ALA A 325 27.70 -7.17 22.45
CA ALA A 325 26.98 -6.56 21.33
C ALA A 325 25.52 -6.24 21.70
N ALA A 326 24.80 -7.20 22.28
CA ALA A 326 23.42 -7.02 22.73
C ALA A 326 23.30 -5.90 23.79
N ARG A 327 24.23 -5.82 24.75
CA ARG A 327 24.25 -4.71 25.73
C ARG A 327 24.46 -3.35 25.07
N THR A 328 25.43 -3.25 24.16
CA THR A 328 25.72 -2.00 23.46
C THR A 328 24.52 -1.53 22.62
N ILE A 329 23.92 -2.43 21.87
CA ILE A 329 22.72 -2.14 21.05
C ILE A 329 21.54 -1.77 21.96
N GLY A 330 21.31 -2.53 23.03
CA GLY A 330 20.23 -2.30 23.98
C GLY A 330 20.27 -0.91 24.62
N VAL A 331 21.44 -0.47 25.08
CA VAL A 331 21.64 0.88 25.65
C VAL A 331 21.47 1.97 24.60
N ALA A 332 22.01 1.78 23.39
CA ALA A 332 21.88 2.75 22.31
C ALA A 332 20.40 2.95 21.91
N LEU A 333 19.66 1.86 21.69
CA LEU A 333 18.25 1.93 21.31
C LEU A 333 17.38 2.52 22.42
N SER A 334 17.64 2.16 23.68
CA SER A 334 16.90 2.71 24.83
C SER A 334 17.12 4.20 25.00
N SER A 335 18.36 4.68 24.84
CA SER A 335 18.69 6.11 24.97
C SER A 335 18.08 6.95 23.85
N VAL A 336 18.19 6.51 22.60
CA VAL A 336 17.58 7.19 21.45
C VAL A 336 16.05 7.17 21.55
N GLY A 337 15.47 6.02 21.92
CA GLY A 337 14.04 5.88 22.14
C GLY A 337 13.51 6.84 23.20
N GLY A 338 14.19 6.93 24.35
CA GLY A 338 13.86 7.86 25.42
C GLY A 338 13.95 9.33 24.98
N ALA A 339 14.99 9.71 24.24
CA ALA A 339 15.15 11.08 23.73
C ALA A 339 14.01 11.47 22.76
N LEU A 340 13.57 10.55 21.89
CA LEU A 340 12.45 10.78 20.98
C LEU A 340 11.12 10.92 21.70
N VAL A 341 10.86 10.12 22.75
CA VAL A 341 9.65 10.26 23.57
C VAL A 341 9.63 11.60 24.28
N VAL A 342 10.74 12.03 24.89
CA VAL A 342 10.85 13.33 25.56
C VAL A 342 10.69 14.48 24.56
N GLY A 343 11.38 14.42 23.42
CA GLY A 343 11.30 15.45 22.38
C GLY A 343 9.92 15.56 21.74
N GLY A 344 9.30 14.42 21.41
CA GLY A 344 7.93 14.38 20.88
C GLY A 344 6.90 14.88 21.88
N SER A 345 7.07 14.56 23.17
CA SER A 345 6.20 15.09 24.24
C SER A 345 6.36 16.60 24.38
N ALA A 346 7.60 17.12 24.44
CA ALA A 346 7.87 18.55 24.48
C ALA A 346 7.27 19.27 23.26
N TYR A 347 7.38 18.69 22.08
CA TYR A 347 6.73 19.23 20.87
C TYR A 347 5.22 19.33 21.04
N LEU A 348 4.55 18.30 21.57
CA LEU A 348 3.09 18.33 21.78
C LEU A 348 2.65 19.36 22.83
N PHE A 349 3.47 19.62 23.85
CA PHE A 349 3.17 20.59 24.91
C PHE A 349 3.47 22.04 24.52
N PHE A 350 4.57 22.28 23.79
CA PHE A 350 5.02 23.63 23.46
C PHE A 350 4.66 24.08 22.05
N ALA A 351 4.21 23.19 21.16
CA ALA A 351 3.69 23.60 19.86
C ALA A 351 2.44 24.46 20.07
N PRO A 352 2.39 25.69 19.52
CA PRO A 352 1.26 26.58 19.68
C PRO A 352 0.00 25.88 19.16
N SER A 353 -1.01 25.75 20.03
CA SER A 353 -2.31 25.22 19.64
C SER A 353 -2.98 26.20 18.68
N ALA A 354 -3.66 25.70 17.66
CA ALA A 354 -4.36 26.49 16.63
C ALA A 354 -5.59 27.26 17.16
N GLY A 355 -5.64 27.58 18.46
CA GLY A 355 -6.82 28.15 19.12
C GLY A 355 -6.47 29.04 20.30
N GLY A 356 -5.45 29.90 20.18
CA GLY A 356 -5.12 30.90 21.18
C GLY A 356 -6.16 32.02 21.22
N ALA A 357 -7.26 31.84 21.96
CA ALA A 357 -8.02 32.96 22.48
C ALA A 357 -7.15 33.65 23.55
N GLN A 358 -6.49 34.75 23.19
CA GLN A 358 -5.90 35.63 24.19
C GLN A 358 -7.04 36.31 24.95
N VAL A 359 -7.26 35.92 26.20
CA VAL A 359 -8.08 36.71 27.11
C VAL A 359 -7.28 37.96 27.44
N ALA A 360 -7.59 39.06 26.75
CA ALA A 360 -7.14 40.38 27.14
C ALA A 360 -7.79 40.73 28.48
N VAL A 361 -7.03 40.62 29.57
CA VAL A 361 -7.43 41.20 30.85
C VAL A 361 -7.19 42.70 30.75
N GLY A 362 -8.19 43.42 30.23
CA GLY A 362 -8.23 44.87 30.26
C GLY A 362 -8.45 45.34 31.70
N GLY A 363 -7.37 45.70 32.38
CA GLY A 363 -7.41 46.51 33.58
C GLY A 363 -7.52 47.98 33.19
N SER A 364 -8.69 48.58 33.39
CA SER A 364 -8.87 50.03 33.37
C SER A 364 -8.39 50.63 34.70
N PHE A 365 -7.40 51.52 34.62
CA PHE A 365 -7.14 52.58 35.59
C PHE A 365 -7.26 53.93 34.88
#